data_AF-A0A953YG93-F1
#
_entry.id   AF-A0A953YG93-F1
#
_cell.length_a   1.000
_cell.length_b   1.000
_cell.length_c   1.000
_cell.angle_alpha   90.00
_cell.angle_beta   90.00
_cell.angle_gamma   90.00
#
_symmetry.space_group_name_H-M   'P 1'
#
loop_
_entity.id
_entity.type
_entity.pdbx_description
1 polymer ?
#
loop_
_entity_poly.entity_id
_entity_poly.type
_entity_poly.pdbx_seq_one_letter_code
_entity_poly.pdbx_strand_id
1 'polypeptide(L)'
;MAEHRTRPGSVASPDPVRTVRVGLPSNLPFAGPLTYAVPAGPALAPGDWVEVPLGKRVLVGVVWDDPPDGAAEEAVDPARLKPVARRLDAPRMRAPLRRVIDWVAAYTLAPHGAVLRMAVHLPAIQQGEAARVAYTAAPEPHPDGVRITAARARALAAVADEPLPATTLAEAADTSAAVIRAMADAGLLQRVTLAPESPPAPDTERPGPALSAEQRAAAGELVAAVRAHRFQVMLLDGVTGSGKTEVYFEAMAAALASGAQVLLLLPEIALTAPFLARVENRFGCEPAQWHSDVRPRERERVWRGVADGSARIVVGARSALFLPWKKL
;
A
#
# COMPACT_ATOMS: atom_id res chain seq x y z
N MET A 1 27.79 -11.62 -72.65
CA MET A 1 26.66 -12.24 -71.92
C MET A 1 27.20 -12.88 -70.66
N ALA A 2 26.95 -12.26 -69.50
CA ALA A 2 27.15 -12.88 -68.19
C ALA A 2 26.15 -12.21 -67.24
N GLU A 3 25.04 -12.90 -67.00
CA GLU A 3 24.00 -12.50 -66.06
C GLU A 3 24.54 -12.59 -64.63
N HIS A 4 24.55 -11.47 -63.91
CA HIS A 4 24.81 -11.48 -62.47
C HIS A 4 23.47 -11.57 -61.74
N ARG A 5 23.20 -12.76 -61.19
CA ARG A 5 22.05 -13.10 -60.36
C ARG A 5 21.84 -12.06 -59.25
N THR A 6 20.68 -11.43 -59.26
CA THR A 6 20.06 -10.78 -58.09
C THR A 6 19.87 -11.81 -56.97
N ARG A 7 20.45 -11.55 -55.79
CA ARG A 7 20.13 -12.30 -54.57
C ARG A 7 18.84 -11.75 -53.97
N PRO A 8 17.79 -12.56 -53.75
CA PRO A 8 16.65 -12.16 -52.94
C PRO A 8 16.90 -12.49 -51.46
N GLY A 9 16.35 -11.67 -50.57
CA GLY A 9 16.22 -12.00 -49.14
C GLY A 9 17.05 -11.13 -48.21
N SER A 10 16.68 -9.85 -48.08
CA SER A 10 16.83 -9.17 -46.79
C SER A 10 15.88 -9.90 -45.84
N VAL A 11 16.45 -10.76 -45.00
CA VAL A 11 15.74 -11.32 -43.85
C VAL A 11 15.35 -10.13 -43.00
N ALA A 12 14.05 -9.88 -42.88
CA ALA A 12 13.52 -8.91 -41.93
C ALA A 12 14.14 -9.24 -40.56
N SER A 13 14.91 -8.30 -40.01
CA SER A 13 15.42 -8.43 -38.66
C SER A 13 14.21 -8.67 -37.75
N PRO A 14 14.20 -9.73 -36.91
CA PRO A 14 13.07 -9.96 -36.02
C PRO A 14 12.83 -8.69 -35.20
N ASP A 15 11.57 -8.29 -35.07
CA ASP A 15 11.19 -7.15 -34.24
C ASP A 15 11.89 -7.26 -32.88
N PRO A 16 12.50 -6.16 -32.38
CA PRO A 16 13.26 -6.21 -31.15
C PRO A 16 12.36 -6.74 -30.03
N VAL A 17 12.80 -7.82 -29.38
CA VAL A 17 12.11 -8.40 -28.24
C VAL A 17 12.00 -7.33 -27.16
N ARG A 18 10.76 -6.96 -26.81
CA ARG A 18 10.51 -6.01 -25.73
C ARG A 18 11.02 -6.61 -24.41
N THR A 19 11.83 -5.87 -23.66
CA THR A 19 12.38 -6.32 -22.39
C THR A 19 12.04 -5.35 -21.26
N VAL A 20 12.10 -5.86 -20.03
CA VAL A 20 12.00 -5.07 -18.80
C VAL A 20 13.01 -5.57 -17.78
N ARG A 21 13.46 -4.66 -16.93
CA ARG A 21 14.29 -4.97 -15.75
C ARG A 21 13.37 -5.22 -14.56
N VAL A 22 13.60 -6.29 -13.81
CA VAL A 22 12.75 -6.68 -12.67
C VAL A 22 13.61 -6.84 -11.42
N GLY A 23 13.39 -5.97 -10.44
CA GLY A 23 13.94 -6.09 -9.10
C GLY A 23 13.24 -7.21 -8.33
N LEU A 24 14.02 -8.13 -7.75
CA LEU A 24 13.51 -9.28 -7.00
C LEU A 24 13.78 -9.11 -5.51
N PRO A 25 12.75 -9.17 -4.62
CA PRO A 25 12.91 -9.07 -3.18
C PRO A 25 13.52 -10.36 -2.60
N SER A 26 14.82 -10.55 -2.82
CA SER A 26 15.55 -11.77 -2.46
C SER A 26 16.93 -11.44 -1.87
N ASN A 27 17.45 -12.33 -1.03
CA ASN A 27 18.83 -12.25 -0.52
C ASN A 27 19.87 -12.77 -1.53
N LEU A 28 19.45 -13.08 -2.76
CA LEU A 28 20.41 -13.53 -3.77
C LEU A 28 21.31 -12.35 -4.15
N PRO A 29 22.61 -12.58 -4.32
CA PRO A 29 23.61 -11.53 -4.53
C PRO A 29 23.60 -11.03 -5.99
N PHE A 30 22.43 -10.67 -6.50
CA PHE A 30 22.34 -9.99 -7.79
C PHE A 30 22.80 -8.55 -7.63
N ALA A 31 23.62 -8.09 -8.57
CA ALA A 31 24.10 -6.71 -8.59
C ALA A 31 22.96 -5.69 -8.77
N GLY A 32 21.84 -6.11 -9.35
CA GLY A 32 20.67 -5.26 -9.57
C GLY A 32 19.46 -6.04 -10.09
N PRO A 33 18.48 -5.33 -10.67
CA PRO A 33 17.37 -5.92 -11.40
C PRO A 33 17.82 -6.90 -12.51
N LEU A 34 17.01 -7.91 -12.78
CA LEU A 34 17.26 -8.90 -13.85
C LEU A 34 16.38 -8.62 -15.07
N THR A 35 16.89 -8.88 -16.27
CA THR A 35 16.18 -8.62 -17.53
C THR A 35 15.26 -9.79 -17.92
N TYR A 36 14.01 -9.48 -18.27
CA TYR A 36 12.99 -10.44 -18.73
C TYR A 36 12.36 -9.97 -20.04
N ALA A 37 11.88 -10.91 -20.85
CA ALA A 37 11.10 -10.61 -22.05
C ALA A 37 9.65 -10.24 -21.68
N VAL A 38 9.07 -9.28 -22.39
CA VAL A 38 7.66 -8.87 -22.26
C VAL A 38 6.84 -9.54 -23.37
N PRO A 39 5.92 -10.46 -23.03
CA PRO A 39 5.02 -11.09 -24.00
C PRO A 39 4.17 -10.07 -24.77
N ALA A 40 3.52 -10.51 -25.86
CA ALA A 40 2.49 -9.72 -26.53
C ALA A 40 1.36 -9.39 -25.52
N GLY A 41 1.00 -8.11 -25.42
CA GLY A 41 0.11 -7.63 -24.35
C GLY A 41 0.39 -6.19 -23.93
N PRO A 42 -0.29 -5.71 -22.88
CA PRO A 42 -0.15 -4.34 -22.39
C PRO A 42 1.30 -4.05 -21.97
N ALA A 43 1.75 -2.83 -22.25
CA ALA A 43 3.07 -2.39 -21.84
C ALA A 43 3.21 -2.40 -20.32
N LEU A 44 4.37 -2.86 -19.85
CA LEU A 44 4.78 -2.77 -18.45
C LEU A 44 5.52 -1.46 -18.25
N ALA A 45 5.32 -0.82 -17.10
CA ALA A 45 6.01 0.42 -16.73
C ALA A 45 6.78 0.25 -15.42
N PRO A 46 7.82 1.05 -15.17
CA PRO A 46 8.53 1.05 -13.90
C PRO A 46 7.60 1.21 -12.71
N GLY A 47 7.68 0.27 -11.77
CA GLY A 47 6.85 0.17 -10.59
C GLY A 47 5.72 -0.84 -10.68
N ASP A 48 5.43 -1.40 -11.86
CA ASP A 48 4.48 -2.50 -12.01
C ASP A 48 4.96 -3.74 -11.25
N TRP A 49 4.04 -4.39 -10.53
CA TRP A 49 4.28 -5.66 -9.89
C TRP A 49 4.10 -6.80 -10.90
N VAL A 50 5.05 -7.72 -10.95
CA VAL A 50 5.06 -8.82 -11.92
C VAL A 50 5.47 -10.13 -11.26
N GLU A 51 4.93 -11.24 -11.77
CA GLU A 51 5.44 -12.57 -11.48
C GLU A 51 6.43 -12.98 -12.56
N VAL A 52 7.61 -13.44 -12.14
CA VAL A 52 8.68 -13.84 -13.06
C VAL A 52 9.34 -15.15 -12.61
N PRO A 53 9.78 -16.02 -13.55
CA PRO A 53 10.44 -17.27 -13.22
C PRO A 53 11.91 -17.06 -12.83
N LEU A 54 12.31 -17.58 -11.67
CA LEU A 54 13.71 -17.67 -11.23
C LEU A 54 14.07 -19.13 -10.93
N GLY A 55 14.88 -19.73 -11.81
CA GLY A 55 15.17 -21.17 -11.76
C GLY A 55 13.88 -21.99 -11.94
N LYS A 56 13.53 -22.78 -10.91
CA LYS A 56 12.29 -23.59 -10.84
C LYS A 56 11.13 -22.88 -10.12
N ARG A 57 11.34 -21.68 -9.56
CA ARG A 57 10.35 -20.94 -8.77
C ARG A 57 9.77 -19.79 -9.58
N VAL A 58 8.59 -19.34 -9.21
CA VAL A 58 8.02 -18.06 -9.63
C VAL A 58 8.08 -17.10 -8.45
N LEU A 59 8.57 -15.89 -8.68
CA LEU A 59 8.70 -14.85 -7.67
C LEU A 59 7.94 -13.61 -8.09
N VAL A 60 7.45 -12.85 -7.10
CA VAL A 60 6.93 -11.51 -7.30
C VAL A 60 8.10 -10.53 -7.31
N GLY A 61 8.17 -9.69 -8.34
CA GLY A 61 9.15 -8.63 -8.50
C GLY A 61 8.50 -7.32 -8.91
N VAL A 62 9.33 -6.28 -9.02
CA VAL A 62 8.91 -4.93 -9.42
C VAL A 62 9.67 -4.57 -10.69
N VAL A 63 8.97 -4.07 -11.71
CA VAL A 63 9.60 -3.50 -12.90
C VAL A 63 10.42 -2.28 -12.48
N TRP A 64 11.71 -2.30 -12.77
CA TRP A 64 12.64 -1.22 -12.40
C TRP A 64 12.79 -0.19 -13.51
N ASP A 65 13.35 0.96 -13.16
CA ASP A 65 13.74 1.97 -14.15
C ASP A 65 14.93 1.44 -14.98
N ASP A 66 15.05 1.93 -16.21
CA ASP A 66 16.25 1.73 -17.01
C ASP A 66 17.45 2.42 -16.33
N PRO A 67 18.67 1.91 -16.51
CA PRO A 67 19.84 2.52 -15.91
C PRO A 67 19.98 3.99 -16.37
N PRO A 68 20.37 4.91 -15.48
CA PRO A 68 20.67 6.28 -15.87
C PRO A 68 21.78 6.30 -16.92
N ASP A 69 21.64 7.18 -17.91
CA ASP A 69 22.64 7.51 -18.93
C ASP A 69 23.06 6.41 -19.91
N GLY A 70 22.13 5.57 -20.36
CA GLY A 70 22.38 4.69 -21.52
C GLY A 70 23.60 3.78 -21.36
N ALA A 71 24.01 3.52 -20.10
CA ALA A 71 25.04 2.55 -19.78
C ALA A 71 24.63 1.23 -20.44
N ALA A 72 25.37 0.84 -21.47
CA ALA A 72 25.09 -0.36 -22.23
C ALA A 72 25.21 -1.54 -21.26
N GLU A 73 24.07 -2.09 -20.84
CA GLU A 73 24.08 -3.41 -20.24
C GLU A 73 24.58 -4.40 -21.28
N GLU A 74 25.32 -5.42 -20.85
CA GLU A 74 25.65 -6.55 -21.72
C GLU A 74 24.35 -7.07 -22.32
N ALA A 75 24.25 -6.98 -23.65
CA ALA A 75 23.08 -7.44 -24.37
C ALA A 75 22.84 -8.91 -24.04
N VAL A 76 21.77 -9.19 -23.29
CA VAL A 76 21.38 -10.56 -22.97
C VAL A 76 20.83 -11.18 -24.24
N ASP A 77 21.39 -12.33 -24.64
CA ASP A 77 20.89 -13.12 -25.76
C ASP A 77 19.36 -13.33 -25.60
N PRO A 78 18.55 -12.89 -26.57
CA PRO A 78 17.10 -13.05 -26.52
C PRO A 78 16.64 -14.49 -26.27
N ALA A 79 17.41 -15.50 -26.71
CA ALA A 79 17.09 -16.91 -26.48
C ALA A 79 17.20 -17.33 -25.00
N ARG A 80 17.94 -16.57 -24.18
CA ARG A 80 18.11 -16.83 -22.74
C ARG A 80 17.10 -16.09 -21.87
N LEU A 81 16.36 -15.13 -22.45
CA LEU A 81 15.37 -14.35 -21.72
C LEU A 81 14.15 -15.22 -21.40
N LYS A 82 13.84 -15.30 -20.10
CA LYS A 82 12.56 -15.85 -19.67
C LYS A 82 11.47 -14.77 -19.79
N PRO A 83 10.23 -15.14 -20.14
CA PRO A 83 9.14 -14.19 -20.20
C PRO A 83 8.65 -13.81 -18.79
N VAL A 84 8.16 -12.58 -18.65
CA VAL A 84 7.29 -12.20 -17.53
C VAL A 84 6.04 -13.09 -17.56
N ALA A 85 5.72 -13.74 -16.44
CA ALA A 85 4.58 -14.67 -16.36
C ALA A 85 3.25 -13.93 -16.36
N ARG A 86 3.11 -12.90 -15.52
CA ARG A 86 1.94 -12.01 -15.50
C ARG A 86 2.23 -10.70 -14.75
N ARG A 87 1.44 -9.66 -15.05
CA ARG A 87 1.34 -8.45 -14.23
C ARG A 87 0.33 -8.67 -13.09
N LEU A 88 0.66 -8.19 -11.90
CA LEU A 88 -0.24 -8.20 -10.74
C LEU A 88 -1.01 -6.88 -10.66
N ASP A 89 -2.24 -6.97 -10.15
CA ASP A 89 -3.11 -5.81 -9.95
C ASP A 89 -2.88 -5.22 -8.55
N ALA A 90 -1.87 -4.38 -8.44
CA ALA A 90 -1.50 -3.71 -7.19
C ALA A 90 -0.97 -2.29 -7.48
N PRO A 91 -1.08 -1.35 -6.53
CA PRO A 91 -0.55 0.00 -6.69
C PRO A 91 0.94 -0.02 -7.07
N ARG A 92 1.30 0.73 -8.10
CA ARG A 92 2.68 0.82 -8.59
C ARG A 92 3.60 1.33 -7.50
N MET A 93 4.75 0.67 -7.33
CA MET A 93 5.84 1.26 -6.55
C MET A 93 6.27 2.56 -7.24
N ARG A 94 6.33 3.69 -6.53
CA ARG A 94 6.64 4.99 -7.15
C ARG A 94 8.14 5.20 -7.27
N ALA A 95 8.54 6.03 -8.23
CA ALA A 95 9.94 6.37 -8.48
C ALA A 95 10.71 6.86 -7.23
N PRO A 96 10.15 7.70 -6.33
CA PRO A 96 10.87 8.09 -5.11
C PRO A 96 11.27 6.91 -4.22
N LEU A 97 10.39 5.92 -4.04
CA LEU A 97 10.70 4.73 -3.24
C LEU A 97 11.75 3.85 -3.92
N ARG A 98 11.68 3.69 -5.24
CA ARG A 98 12.74 2.98 -6.01
C ARG A 98 14.10 3.66 -5.85
N ARG A 99 14.17 4.99 -5.96
CA ARG A 99 15.40 5.76 -5.73
C ARG A 99 15.94 5.62 -4.31
N VAL A 100 15.08 5.57 -3.29
CA VAL A 100 15.50 5.31 -1.91
C VAL A 100 16.09 3.90 -1.78
N ILE A 101 15.48 2.90 -2.41
CA ILE A 101 15.99 1.52 -2.42
C ILE A 101 17.36 1.46 -3.11
N ASP A 102 17.51 2.08 -4.28
CA ASP A 102 18.79 2.16 -5.00
C ASP A 102 19.86 2.86 -4.14
N TRP A 103 19.52 4.00 -3.55
CA TRP A 103 20.43 4.77 -2.70
C TRP A 103 20.86 3.98 -1.46
N VAL A 104 19.93 3.35 -0.75
CA VAL A 104 20.26 2.53 0.43
C VAL A 104 21.13 1.34 0.03
N ALA A 105 20.78 0.62 -1.03
CA ALA A 105 21.56 -0.53 -1.50
C ALA A 105 23.00 -0.13 -1.86
N ALA A 106 23.16 0.96 -2.61
CA ALA A 106 24.48 1.50 -2.97
C ALA A 106 25.26 1.99 -1.75
N TYR A 107 24.62 2.76 -0.87
CA TYR A 107 25.26 3.37 0.30
C TYR A 107 25.71 2.32 1.33
N THR A 108 24.90 1.28 1.55
CA THR A 108 25.22 0.23 2.54
C THR A 108 25.91 -0.98 1.92
N LEU A 109 26.21 -0.96 0.62
CA LEU A 109 26.74 -2.11 -0.14
C LEU A 109 25.92 -3.39 0.05
N ALA A 110 24.61 -3.24 0.24
CA ALA A 110 23.69 -4.37 0.43
C ALA A 110 23.14 -4.82 -0.92
N PRO A 111 22.86 -6.14 -1.11
CA PRO A 111 22.19 -6.60 -2.32
C PRO A 111 20.88 -5.84 -2.54
N HIS A 112 20.67 -5.33 -3.75
CA HIS A 112 19.47 -4.55 -4.10
C HIS A 112 18.17 -5.27 -3.71
N GLY A 113 18.10 -6.58 -3.96
CA GLY A 113 16.96 -7.41 -3.59
C GLY A 113 16.69 -7.49 -2.08
N ALA A 114 17.72 -7.41 -1.24
CA ALA A 114 17.58 -7.44 0.21
C ALA A 114 16.96 -6.15 0.74
N VAL A 115 17.34 -5.00 0.16
CA VAL A 115 16.76 -3.69 0.47
C VAL A 115 15.34 -3.59 -0.07
N LEU A 116 15.10 -4.01 -1.32
CA LEU A 116 13.77 -4.04 -1.93
C LEU A 116 12.77 -4.81 -1.06
N ARG A 117 13.20 -5.93 -0.45
CA ARG A 117 12.33 -6.73 0.44
C ARG A 117 11.76 -5.92 1.61
N MET A 118 12.40 -4.85 2.05
CA MET A 118 11.87 -3.98 3.11
C MET A 118 10.60 -3.22 2.69
N ALA A 119 10.40 -3.02 1.39
CA ALA A 119 9.24 -2.35 0.80
C ALA A 119 8.12 -3.31 0.33
N VAL A 120 8.35 -4.63 0.39
CA VAL A 120 7.43 -5.65 -0.17
C VAL A 120 6.55 -6.28 0.90
N HIS A 121 5.24 -6.20 0.68
CA HIS A 121 4.22 -6.89 1.47
C HIS A 121 3.40 -7.81 0.58
N LEU A 122 3.88 -9.05 0.39
CA LEU A 122 3.31 -9.99 -0.60
C LEU A 122 1.78 -10.19 -0.49
N PRO A 123 1.16 -10.34 0.71
CA PRO A 123 -0.29 -10.43 0.80
C PRO A 123 -1.00 -9.22 0.18
N ALA A 124 -0.49 -8.01 0.42
CA ALA A 124 -1.06 -6.77 -0.11
C ALA A 124 -0.93 -6.65 -1.64
N ILE A 125 0.09 -7.29 -2.22
CA ILE A 125 0.43 -7.21 -3.65
C ILE A 125 -0.22 -8.34 -4.45
N GLN A 126 -0.26 -9.56 -3.89
CA GLN A 126 -0.76 -10.75 -4.57
C GLN A 126 -2.26 -10.93 -4.42
N GLN A 127 -2.79 -10.56 -3.25
CA GLN A 127 -4.21 -10.63 -2.98
C GLN A 127 -4.75 -9.23 -3.29
N GLY A 128 -5.77 -9.15 -4.14
CA GLY A 128 -6.60 -7.94 -4.17
C GLY A 128 -7.22 -7.73 -2.78
N GLU A 129 -7.69 -6.53 -2.49
CA GLU A 129 -8.34 -6.30 -1.20
C GLU A 129 -9.57 -7.19 -1.09
N ALA A 130 -9.58 -8.07 -0.08
CA ALA A 130 -10.65 -9.03 0.08
C ALA A 130 -11.95 -8.28 0.34
N ALA A 131 -12.85 -8.34 -0.64
CA ALA A 131 -14.22 -7.86 -0.54
C ALA A 131 -14.82 -8.28 0.80
N ARG A 132 -15.22 -7.30 1.62
CA ARG A 132 -15.95 -7.58 2.85
C ARG A 132 -17.36 -7.99 2.47
N VAL A 133 -17.81 -9.13 2.97
CA VAL A 133 -19.19 -9.59 2.76
C VAL A 133 -20.05 -9.11 3.92
N ALA A 134 -21.03 -8.29 3.60
CA ALA A 134 -22.12 -7.90 4.50
C ALA A 134 -23.45 -8.45 4.00
N TYR A 135 -24.49 -8.25 4.80
CA TYR A 135 -25.80 -8.82 4.60
C TYR A 135 -26.87 -7.74 4.74
N THR A 136 -27.80 -7.72 3.82
CA THR A 136 -29.05 -6.94 3.87
C THR A 136 -30.25 -7.89 3.76
N ALA A 137 -31.45 -7.36 3.96
CA ALA A 137 -32.68 -8.10 3.67
C ALA A 137 -32.69 -8.47 2.18
N ALA A 138 -33.05 -9.71 1.89
CA ALA A 138 -33.32 -10.10 0.51
C ALA A 138 -34.62 -9.42 0.03
N PRO A 139 -34.74 -9.06 -1.26
CA PRO A 139 -35.99 -8.56 -1.82
C PRO A 139 -37.14 -9.56 -1.59
N GLU A 140 -38.33 -9.04 -1.26
CA GLU A 140 -39.54 -9.87 -1.24
C GLU A 140 -40.02 -10.22 -2.66
N PRO A 141 -40.71 -11.36 -2.85
CA PRO A 141 -41.05 -12.36 -1.82
C PRO A 141 -39.88 -13.30 -1.51
N HIS A 142 -39.78 -13.71 -0.25
CA HIS A 142 -38.82 -14.73 0.17
C HIS A 142 -39.16 -16.11 -0.42
N PRO A 143 -38.17 -17.01 -0.60
CA PRO A 143 -38.42 -18.35 -1.16
C PRO A 143 -39.40 -19.17 -0.33
N ASP A 144 -40.36 -19.81 -1.00
CA ASP A 144 -41.35 -20.69 -0.38
C ASP A 144 -40.67 -21.93 0.25
N GLY A 145 -41.18 -22.36 1.41
CA GLY A 145 -40.70 -23.57 2.11
C GLY A 145 -39.51 -23.34 3.05
N VAL A 146 -38.99 -22.12 3.16
CA VAL A 146 -37.93 -21.81 4.14
C VAL A 146 -38.53 -21.60 5.53
N ARG A 147 -38.29 -22.55 6.45
CA ARG A 147 -38.78 -22.45 7.83
C ARG A 147 -38.18 -21.22 8.54
N ILE A 148 -39.02 -20.28 8.94
CA ILE A 148 -38.64 -19.16 9.80
C ILE A 148 -38.61 -19.64 11.25
N THR A 149 -37.41 -19.80 11.79
CA THR A 149 -37.20 -20.06 13.22
C THR A 149 -37.14 -18.73 13.99
N ALA A 150 -37.27 -18.77 15.33
CA ALA A 150 -37.12 -17.57 16.15
C ALA A 150 -35.81 -16.81 15.88
N ALA A 151 -34.69 -17.53 15.72
CA ALA A 151 -33.41 -16.92 15.38
C ALA A 151 -33.40 -16.25 14.00
N ARG A 152 -34.05 -16.84 12.99
CA ARG A 152 -34.17 -16.25 11.64
C ARG A 152 -35.06 -15.01 11.65
N ALA A 153 -36.15 -15.03 12.41
CA ALA A 153 -37.02 -13.87 12.59
C ALA A 153 -36.28 -12.71 13.27
N ARG A 154 -35.50 -12.98 14.33
CA ARG A 154 -34.65 -11.97 14.98
C ARG A 154 -33.61 -11.40 14.02
N ALA A 155 -32.97 -12.26 13.23
CA ALA A 155 -31.99 -11.83 12.25
C ALA A 155 -32.59 -10.96 11.13
N LEU A 156 -33.80 -11.27 10.63
CA LEU A 156 -34.51 -10.43 9.66
C LEU A 156 -34.91 -9.08 10.28
N ALA A 157 -35.37 -9.07 11.53
CA ALA A 157 -35.72 -7.84 12.25
C ALA A 157 -34.50 -6.97 12.64
N ALA A 158 -33.32 -7.57 12.76
CA ALA A 158 -32.07 -6.90 13.09
C ALA A 158 -31.35 -6.34 11.84
N VAL A 159 -31.85 -6.61 10.63
CA VAL A 159 -31.32 -5.98 9.42
C VAL A 159 -31.58 -4.47 9.50
N ALA A 160 -30.53 -3.68 9.30
CA ALA A 160 -30.61 -2.24 9.15
C ALA A 160 -30.65 -1.84 7.66
N ASP A 161 -30.98 -0.57 7.38
CA ASP A 161 -30.88 -0.01 6.03
C ASP A 161 -29.45 -0.10 5.48
N GLU A 162 -28.44 -0.06 6.36
CA GLU A 162 -27.04 -0.26 6.01
C GLU A 162 -26.62 -1.75 6.11
N PRO A 163 -25.83 -2.28 5.12
CA PRO A 163 -25.38 -3.67 5.16
C PRO A 163 -24.49 -3.97 6.37
N LEU A 164 -24.82 -5.04 7.11
CA LEU A 164 -24.07 -5.44 8.31
C LEU A 164 -23.22 -6.70 8.07
N PRO A 165 -22.00 -6.78 8.65
CA PRO A 165 -21.23 -8.02 8.65
C PRO A 165 -21.97 -9.16 9.37
N ALA A 166 -21.68 -10.41 8.99
CA ALA A 166 -22.33 -11.58 9.60
C ALA A 166 -22.16 -11.65 11.13
N THR A 167 -21.04 -11.18 11.67
CA THR A 167 -20.79 -11.17 13.12
C THR A 167 -21.66 -10.15 13.83
N THR A 168 -21.70 -8.92 13.33
CA THR A 168 -22.51 -7.83 13.89
C THR A 168 -24.00 -8.14 13.82
N LEU A 169 -24.47 -8.67 12.69
CA LEU A 169 -25.86 -9.09 12.55
C LEU A 169 -26.20 -10.28 13.45
N ALA A 170 -25.26 -11.22 13.62
CA ALA A 170 -25.45 -12.35 14.51
C ALA A 170 -25.53 -11.92 15.99
N GLU A 171 -24.68 -10.98 16.41
CA GLU A 171 -24.71 -10.39 17.75
C GLU A 171 -26.03 -9.66 18.00
N ALA A 172 -26.47 -8.80 17.09
CA ALA A 172 -27.74 -8.08 17.20
C ALA A 172 -28.96 -9.01 17.25
N ALA A 173 -28.89 -10.14 16.56
CA ALA A 173 -29.95 -11.14 16.50
C ALA A 173 -29.87 -12.23 17.57
N ASP A 174 -28.86 -12.17 18.46
CA ASP A 174 -28.55 -13.21 19.45
C ASP A 174 -28.49 -14.60 18.78
N THR A 175 -27.62 -14.73 17.78
CA THR A 175 -27.42 -15.95 17.00
C THR A 175 -25.95 -16.11 16.58
N SER A 176 -25.65 -17.07 15.70
CA SER A 176 -24.29 -17.29 15.18
C SER A 176 -24.12 -16.79 13.75
N ALA A 177 -22.90 -16.39 13.38
CA ALA A 177 -22.56 -16.02 12.01
C ALA A 177 -22.81 -17.16 10.99
N ALA A 178 -22.84 -18.42 11.44
CA ALA A 178 -23.22 -19.55 10.60
C ALA A 178 -24.71 -19.53 10.23
N VAL A 179 -25.58 -19.11 11.16
CA VAL A 179 -27.02 -18.93 10.88
C VAL A 179 -27.24 -17.82 9.86
N ILE A 180 -26.54 -16.68 9.98
CA ILE A 180 -26.60 -15.59 9.02
C ILE A 180 -26.17 -16.05 7.61
N ARG A 181 -25.05 -16.78 7.50
CA ARG A 181 -24.61 -17.35 6.22
C ARG A 181 -25.65 -18.32 5.63
N ALA A 182 -26.20 -19.21 6.45
CA ALA A 182 -27.23 -20.15 6.01
C ALA A 182 -28.54 -19.47 5.62
N MET A 183 -28.90 -18.35 6.26
CA MET A 183 -30.03 -17.52 5.85
C MET A 183 -29.80 -16.89 4.48
N ALA A 184 -28.57 -16.44 4.20
CA ALA A 184 -28.22 -15.94 2.88
C ALA A 184 -28.22 -17.02 1.80
N ASP A 185 -27.74 -18.23 2.13
CA ASP A 185 -27.82 -19.40 1.23
C ASP A 185 -29.26 -19.83 0.95
N ALA A 186 -30.15 -19.64 1.93
CA ALA A 186 -31.58 -19.88 1.81
C ALA A 186 -32.36 -18.73 1.15
N GLY A 187 -31.69 -17.66 0.69
CA GLY A 187 -32.32 -16.52 0.02
C GLY A 187 -33.13 -15.59 0.95
N LEU A 188 -32.97 -15.70 2.27
CA LEU A 188 -33.60 -14.79 3.24
C LEU A 188 -32.80 -13.50 3.43
N LEU A 189 -31.48 -13.55 3.18
CA LEU A 189 -30.58 -12.40 3.24
C LEU A 189 -29.82 -12.29 1.93
N GLN A 190 -29.54 -11.06 1.49
CA GLN A 190 -28.70 -10.81 0.33
C GLN A 190 -27.28 -10.51 0.78
N ARG A 191 -26.30 -11.12 0.10
CA ARG A 191 -24.88 -10.79 0.27
C ARG A 191 -24.57 -9.52 -0.49
N VAL A 192 -24.02 -8.54 0.21
CA VAL A 192 -23.53 -7.28 -0.37
C VAL A 192 -22.03 -7.22 -0.17
N THR A 193 -21.30 -6.91 -1.24
CA THR A 193 -19.87 -6.62 -1.16
C THR A 193 -19.70 -5.19 -0.68
N LEU A 194 -19.18 -5.03 0.53
CA LEU A 194 -18.77 -3.74 1.04
C LEU A 194 -17.40 -3.35 0.49
N ALA A 195 -17.25 -2.04 0.27
CA ALA A 195 -15.95 -1.44 0.09
C ALA A 195 -15.06 -1.76 1.32
N PRO A 196 -13.76 -1.85 1.12
CA PRO A 196 -12.83 -2.01 2.21
C PRO A 196 -12.88 -0.84 3.20
N GLU A 197 -12.55 -1.12 4.45
CA GLU A 197 -12.67 -0.12 5.52
C GLU A 197 -11.56 0.92 5.42
N SER A 198 -11.93 2.12 4.97
CA SER A 198 -11.02 3.26 5.03
C SER A 198 -10.83 3.71 6.48
N PRO A 199 -9.59 4.01 6.91
CA PRO A 199 -9.38 4.68 8.20
C PRO A 199 -10.19 5.98 8.28
N PRO A 200 -10.70 6.36 9.47
CA PRO A 200 -11.37 7.63 9.63
C PRO A 200 -10.45 8.79 9.24
N ALA A 201 -11.02 9.81 8.59
CA ALA A 201 -10.25 10.98 8.18
C ALA A 201 -9.85 11.80 9.41
N PRO A 202 -8.60 12.32 9.46
CA PRO A 202 -8.17 13.18 10.55
C PRO A 202 -8.88 14.54 10.49
N ASP A 203 -9.33 15.00 11.66
CA ASP A 203 -9.79 16.36 11.90
C ASP A 203 -8.57 17.28 12.04
N THR A 204 -8.36 18.13 11.03
CA THR A 204 -7.24 19.07 10.96
C THR A 204 -7.51 20.38 11.68
N GLU A 205 -8.76 20.65 12.04
CA GLU A 205 -9.20 21.91 12.68
C GLU A 205 -9.42 21.76 14.19
N ARG A 206 -9.43 20.52 14.70
CA ARG A 206 -9.52 20.24 16.12
C ARG A 206 -8.49 21.10 16.90
N PRO A 207 -8.89 21.81 17.95
CA PRO A 207 -7.96 22.66 18.68
C PRO A 207 -6.95 21.83 19.49
N GLY A 208 -5.67 22.24 19.44
CA GLY A 208 -4.62 21.74 20.32
C GLY A 208 -4.48 22.58 21.61
N PRO A 209 -3.49 22.27 22.46
CA PRO A 209 -3.14 23.09 23.62
C PRO A 209 -2.72 24.51 23.20
N ALA A 210 -2.91 25.49 24.09
CA ALA A 210 -2.43 26.84 23.85
C ALA A 210 -0.90 26.89 23.79
N LEU A 211 -0.34 27.27 22.64
CA LEU A 211 1.12 27.39 22.45
C LEU A 211 1.68 28.65 23.10
N SER A 212 2.87 28.55 23.68
CA SER A 212 3.67 29.71 24.09
C SER A 212 4.06 30.58 22.89
N ALA A 213 4.57 31.79 23.13
CA ALA A 213 5.03 32.66 22.06
C ALA A 213 6.13 32.01 21.19
N GLU A 214 7.11 31.38 21.84
CA GLU A 214 8.22 30.68 21.16
C GLU A 214 7.73 29.47 20.37
N GLN A 215 6.86 28.64 20.96
CA GLN A 215 6.27 27.49 20.27
C GLN A 215 5.45 27.90 19.05
N ARG A 216 4.71 29.00 19.15
CA ARG A 216 3.87 29.52 18.07
C ARG A 216 4.72 30.07 16.92
N ALA A 217 5.83 30.74 17.23
CA ALA A 217 6.79 31.17 16.21
C ALA A 217 7.41 29.97 15.48
N ALA A 218 7.92 28.98 16.22
CA ALA A 218 8.49 27.76 15.64
C ALA A 218 7.46 26.96 14.82
N ALA A 219 6.22 26.83 15.32
CA ALA A 219 5.13 26.19 14.58
C ALA A 219 4.81 26.95 13.28
N GLY A 220 4.80 28.29 13.33
CA GLY A 220 4.62 29.14 12.15
C GLY A 220 5.66 28.89 11.07
N GLU A 221 6.93 28.73 11.45
CA GLU A 221 8.02 28.39 10.51
C GLU A 221 7.83 27.01 9.87
N LEU A 222 7.51 25.98 10.68
CA LEU A 222 7.26 24.63 10.16
C LEU A 222 6.04 24.61 9.22
N VAL A 223 4.95 25.29 9.59
CA VAL A 223 3.73 25.38 8.78
C VAL A 223 4.01 26.11 7.46
N ALA A 224 4.79 27.19 7.48
CA ALA A 224 5.21 27.89 6.28
C ALA A 224 6.06 26.99 5.36
N ALA A 225 6.98 26.20 5.93
CA ALA A 225 7.78 25.23 5.18
C ALA A 225 6.91 24.15 4.50
N VAL A 226 5.92 23.62 5.22
CA VAL A 226 4.94 22.65 4.67
C VAL A 226 4.14 23.27 3.51
N ARG A 227 3.61 24.47 3.70
CA ARG A 227 2.83 25.20 2.68
C ARG A 227 3.65 25.61 1.46
N ALA A 228 4.96 25.73 1.60
CA ALA A 228 5.84 26.04 0.47
C ALA A 228 5.98 24.89 -0.54
N HIS A 229 5.56 23.66 -0.18
CA HIS A 229 5.63 22.46 -1.03
C HIS A 229 7.01 22.23 -1.65
N ARG A 230 8.07 22.51 -0.88
CA ARG A 230 9.46 22.26 -1.26
C ARG A 230 10.19 21.50 -0.16
N PHE A 231 11.21 20.74 -0.54
CA PHE A 231 12.06 20.04 0.40
C PHE A 231 12.74 21.02 1.37
N GLN A 232 12.59 20.76 2.67
CA GLN A 232 13.28 21.46 3.74
C GLN A 232 13.66 20.50 4.86
N VAL A 233 14.77 20.80 5.52
CA VAL A 233 15.23 20.10 6.73
C VAL A 233 15.26 21.13 7.86
N MET A 234 14.60 20.83 8.96
CA MET A 234 14.48 21.73 10.11
C MET A 234 14.77 20.95 11.39
N LEU A 235 15.52 21.59 12.30
CA LEU A 235 15.79 21.05 13.63
C LEU A 235 14.92 21.81 14.64
N LEU A 236 14.01 21.10 15.30
CA LEU A 236 13.26 21.64 16.44
C LEU A 236 13.97 21.26 17.73
N ASP A 237 14.82 22.16 18.23
CA ASP A 237 15.55 21.96 19.47
C ASP A 237 14.73 22.36 20.70
N GLY A 238 14.88 21.58 21.77
CA GLY A 238 14.19 21.82 23.04
C GLY A 238 14.28 20.62 23.97
N VAL A 239 14.27 20.88 25.27
CA VAL A 239 14.32 19.83 26.30
C VAL A 239 13.05 18.97 26.32
N THR A 240 13.10 17.79 26.93
CA THR A 240 11.90 16.98 27.16
C THR A 240 10.86 17.77 27.95
N GLY A 241 9.59 17.67 27.56
CA GLY A 241 8.52 18.42 28.21
C GLY A 241 8.34 19.86 27.72
N SER A 242 9.22 20.39 26.86
CA SER A 242 9.09 21.74 26.28
C SER A 242 7.95 21.91 25.27
N GLY A 243 7.14 20.85 25.04
CA GLY A 243 6.01 20.88 24.10
C GLY A 243 6.37 20.77 22.62
N LYS A 244 7.55 20.22 22.27
CA LYS A 244 7.93 19.95 20.86
C LYS A 244 6.85 19.22 20.06
N THR A 245 6.14 18.30 20.71
CA THR A 245 5.03 17.56 20.12
C THR A 245 3.93 18.45 19.58
N GLU A 246 3.52 19.44 20.37
CA GLU A 246 2.47 20.36 19.94
C GLU A 246 2.93 21.23 18.76
N VAL A 247 4.22 21.60 18.74
CA VAL A 247 4.82 22.38 17.63
C VAL A 247 4.82 21.60 16.32
N TYR A 248 5.28 20.34 16.30
CA TYR A 248 5.24 19.57 15.05
C TYR A 248 3.82 19.11 14.68
N PHE A 249 2.88 18.99 15.63
CA PHE A 249 1.48 18.73 15.33
C PHE A 249 0.83 19.84 14.50
N GLU A 250 1.22 21.10 14.67
CA GLU A 250 0.76 22.19 13.78
C GLU A 250 1.23 22.00 12.34
N ALA A 251 2.48 21.57 12.15
CA ALA A 251 3.02 21.24 10.83
C ALA A 251 2.28 20.04 10.21
N MET A 252 2.00 19.01 11.01
CA MET A 252 1.21 17.85 10.58
C MET A 252 -0.21 18.27 10.18
N ALA A 253 -0.89 19.12 10.96
CA ALA A 253 -2.21 19.63 10.64
C ALA A 253 -2.22 20.39 9.30
N ALA A 254 -1.21 21.24 9.05
CA ALA A 254 -1.05 21.93 7.76
C ALA A 254 -0.84 20.97 6.58
N ALA A 255 -0.04 19.91 6.76
CA ALA A 255 0.18 18.90 5.73
C ALA A 255 -1.12 18.13 5.43
N LEU A 256 -1.82 17.71 6.47
CA LEU A 256 -3.10 17.02 6.36
C LEU A 256 -4.19 17.89 5.72
N ALA A 257 -4.23 19.18 6.02
CA ALA A 257 -5.19 20.11 5.40
C ALA A 257 -4.96 20.24 3.88
N SER A 258 -3.73 20.05 3.39
CA SER A 258 -3.41 20.01 1.96
C SER A 258 -3.73 18.67 1.27
N GLY A 259 -4.33 17.73 2.00
CA GLY A 259 -4.59 16.37 1.53
C GLY A 259 -3.35 15.49 1.46
N ALA A 260 -2.23 15.87 2.10
CA ALA A 260 -1.04 15.01 2.20
C ALA A 260 -1.20 13.94 3.30
N GLN A 261 -0.30 12.97 3.28
CA GLN A 261 -0.10 11.98 4.32
C GLN A 261 1.09 12.42 5.18
N VAL A 262 1.15 11.94 6.42
CA VAL A 262 2.23 12.26 7.35
C VAL A 262 2.84 10.98 7.89
N LEU A 263 4.18 10.93 7.89
CA LEU A 263 4.96 9.93 8.59
C LEU A 263 5.59 10.52 9.85
N LEU A 264 5.26 9.95 11.00
CA LEU A 264 5.96 10.21 12.24
C LEU A 264 6.81 9.00 12.63
N LEU A 265 8.13 9.16 12.56
CA LEU A 265 9.07 8.13 12.97
C LEU A 265 9.41 8.27 14.45
N LEU A 266 9.23 7.17 15.18
CA LEU A 266 9.61 7.08 16.59
C LEU A 266 10.61 5.95 16.78
N PRO A 267 11.49 6.03 17.79
CA PRO A 267 12.15 4.83 18.32
C PRO A 267 11.10 3.78 18.65
N GLU A 268 11.37 2.50 18.37
CA GLU A 268 10.39 1.41 18.61
C GLU A 268 9.86 1.41 20.05
N ILE A 269 10.74 1.66 21.02
CA ILE A 269 10.42 1.78 22.45
C ILE A 269 9.49 2.95 22.79
N ALA A 270 9.41 3.97 21.94
CA ALA A 270 8.60 5.17 22.15
C ALA A 270 7.20 5.07 21.51
N LEU A 271 6.95 4.01 20.70
CA LEU A 271 5.64 3.71 20.12
C LEU A 271 4.73 3.11 21.20
N THR A 272 4.31 3.97 22.11
CA THR A 272 3.54 3.60 23.31
C THR A 272 2.10 4.07 23.18
N ALA A 273 1.16 3.37 23.84
CA ALA A 273 -0.26 3.76 23.85
C ALA A 273 -0.51 5.24 24.25
N PRO A 274 0.21 5.82 25.24
CA PRO A 274 0.06 7.25 25.55
C PRO A 274 0.45 8.17 24.40
N PHE A 275 1.43 7.80 23.57
CA PHE A 275 1.81 8.60 22.41
C PHE A 275 0.73 8.53 21.33
N LEU A 276 0.24 7.33 21.01
CA LEU A 276 -0.83 7.13 20.03
C LEU A 276 -2.10 7.89 20.42
N ALA A 277 -2.47 7.85 21.71
CA ALA A 277 -3.59 8.61 22.25
C ALA A 277 -3.42 10.13 22.09
N ARG A 278 -2.19 10.67 22.12
CA ARG A 278 -1.96 12.10 21.85
C ARG A 278 -2.27 12.45 20.40
N VAL A 279 -1.86 11.60 19.46
CA VAL A 279 -2.18 11.79 18.04
C VAL A 279 -3.68 11.70 17.83
N GLU A 280 -4.34 10.68 18.40
CA GLU A 280 -5.80 10.52 18.32
C GLU A 280 -6.55 11.71 18.94
N ASN A 281 -6.13 12.20 20.10
CA ASN A 281 -6.73 13.38 20.72
C ASN A 281 -6.54 14.64 19.86
N ARG A 282 -5.39 14.78 19.19
CA ARG A 282 -5.10 15.94 18.32
C ARG A 282 -5.87 15.91 17.00
N PHE A 283 -6.09 14.73 16.42
CA PHE A 283 -6.62 14.58 15.06
C PHE A 283 -7.95 13.83 14.97
N GLY A 284 -8.55 13.40 16.08
CA GLY A 284 -9.85 12.72 16.09
C GLY A 284 -9.86 11.31 15.50
N CYS A 285 -8.70 10.76 15.12
CA CYS A 285 -8.58 9.41 14.59
C CYS A 285 -7.30 8.74 15.10
N GLU A 286 -7.35 7.42 15.32
CA GLU A 286 -6.16 6.63 15.60
C GLU A 286 -5.20 6.66 14.38
N PRO A 287 -3.89 6.90 14.57
CA PRO A 287 -2.94 6.80 13.48
C PRO A 287 -2.71 5.34 13.05
N ALA A 288 -2.42 5.14 11.77
CA ALA A 288 -1.96 3.85 11.27
C ALA A 288 -0.61 3.49 11.89
N GLN A 289 -0.48 2.30 12.45
CA GLN A 289 0.73 1.87 13.14
C GLN A 289 1.62 1.00 12.23
N TRP A 290 2.95 1.20 12.30
CA TRP A 290 3.90 0.37 11.55
C TRP A 290 5.15 -0.01 12.34
N HIS A 291 5.15 -1.21 12.90
CA HIS A 291 6.26 -1.80 13.64
C HIS A 291 6.19 -3.34 13.62
N SER A 292 7.11 -4.02 14.32
CA SER A 292 7.22 -5.49 14.35
C SER A 292 5.97 -6.20 14.88
N ASP A 293 5.29 -5.60 15.85
CA ASP A 293 4.20 -6.25 16.58
C ASP A 293 2.83 -6.04 15.94
N VAL A 294 2.78 -5.25 14.86
CA VAL A 294 1.56 -5.07 14.06
C VAL A 294 1.21 -6.40 13.39
N ARG A 295 -0.03 -6.85 13.61
CA ARG A 295 -0.53 -8.12 13.09
C ARG A 295 -0.48 -8.12 11.55
N PRO A 296 -0.27 -9.28 10.90
CA PRO A 296 -0.12 -9.36 9.44
C PRO A 296 -1.24 -8.69 8.63
N ARG A 297 -2.51 -8.89 9.03
CA ARG A 297 -3.67 -8.27 8.38
C ARG A 297 -3.68 -6.75 8.51
N GLU A 298 -3.25 -6.23 9.67
CA GLU A 298 -3.19 -4.80 9.88
C GLU A 298 -2.03 -4.19 9.08
N ARG A 299 -0.88 -4.87 8.99
CA ARG A 299 0.21 -4.45 8.08
C ARG A 299 -0.25 -4.42 6.62
N GLU A 300 -1.05 -5.39 6.19
CA GLU A 300 -1.63 -5.38 4.84
C GLU A 300 -2.54 -4.16 4.63
N ARG A 301 -3.46 -3.89 5.59
CA ARG A 301 -4.34 -2.72 5.56
C ARG A 301 -3.56 -1.41 5.51
N VAL A 302 -2.59 -1.23 6.40
CA VAL A 302 -1.76 -0.02 6.45
C VAL A 302 -0.93 0.14 5.17
N TRP A 303 -0.34 -0.94 4.65
CA TRP A 303 0.45 -0.88 3.41
C TRP A 303 -0.42 -0.42 2.23
N ARG A 304 -1.62 -0.99 2.06
CA ARG A 304 -2.57 -0.56 1.01
C ARG A 304 -3.05 0.87 1.25
N GLY A 305 -3.40 1.20 2.48
CA GLY A 305 -3.86 2.54 2.83
C GLY A 305 -2.80 3.62 2.58
N VAL A 306 -1.51 3.28 2.73
CA VAL A 306 -0.43 4.20 2.36
C VAL A 306 -0.29 4.33 0.85
N ALA A 307 -0.49 3.23 0.11
CA ALA A 307 -0.43 3.17 -1.34
C ALA A 307 -1.57 3.90 -2.05
N ASP A 308 -2.79 3.86 -1.49
CA ASP A 308 -3.98 4.52 -2.02
C ASP A 308 -4.25 5.90 -1.39
N GLY A 309 -3.52 6.26 -0.33
CA GLY A 309 -3.58 7.55 0.35
C GLY A 309 -4.64 7.65 1.46
N SER A 310 -5.38 6.59 1.76
CA SER A 310 -6.39 6.56 2.83
C SER A 310 -5.76 6.55 4.22
N ALA A 311 -4.56 5.99 4.39
CA ALA A 311 -3.78 6.11 5.63
C ALA A 311 -3.11 7.48 5.70
N ARG A 312 -3.79 8.45 6.32
CA ARG A 312 -3.37 9.86 6.35
C ARG A 312 -2.28 10.16 7.38
N ILE A 313 -2.26 9.45 8.50
CA ILE A 313 -1.24 9.58 9.55
C ILE A 313 -0.67 8.18 9.82
N VAL A 314 0.64 8.01 9.65
CA VAL A 314 1.34 6.78 10.04
C VAL A 314 2.35 7.09 11.14
N VAL A 315 2.24 6.37 12.24
CA VAL A 315 3.24 6.35 13.31
C VAL A 315 3.99 5.03 13.21
N GLY A 316 5.31 5.08 13.03
CA GLY A 316 6.06 3.86 12.76
C GLY A 316 7.52 3.89 13.17
N ALA A 317 8.09 2.69 13.18
CA ALA A 317 9.52 2.47 13.30
C ALA A 317 10.24 2.80 11.97
N ARG A 318 11.57 2.67 11.96
CA ARG A 318 12.43 2.95 10.78
C ARG A 318 11.97 2.27 9.48
N SER A 319 11.37 1.10 9.57
CA SER A 319 10.86 0.36 8.40
C SER A 319 9.69 1.04 7.70
N ALA A 320 9.00 1.99 8.35
CA ALA A 320 7.90 2.75 7.75
C ALA A 320 8.36 3.69 6.62
N LEU A 321 9.66 4.00 6.55
CA LEU A 321 10.26 4.74 5.43
C LEU A 321 10.07 4.02 4.07
N PHE A 322 9.94 2.69 4.10
CA PHE A 322 9.82 1.86 2.89
C PHE A 322 8.37 1.61 2.45
N LEU A 323 7.40 2.27 3.07
CA LEU A 323 6.00 2.18 2.68
C LEU A 323 5.74 2.88 1.32
N PRO A 324 4.75 2.44 0.54
CA PRO A 324 4.49 2.91 -0.83
C PRO A 324 3.73 4.25 -0.87
N TRP A 325 4.25 5.31 -0.25
CA TRP A 325 3.54 6.59 -0.08
C TRP A 325 2.93 7.18 -1.36
N LYS A 326 1.62 7.45 -1.33
CA LYS A 326 0.92 8.16 -2.42
C LYS A 326 1.14 9.66 -2.37
N LYS A 327 1.16 10.28 -1.19
CA LYS A 327 1.30 11.73 -1.06
C LYS A 327 1.89 12.09 0.29
N LEU A 328 3.08 11.56 0.60
CA LEU A 328 3.86 11.97 1.79
C LEU A 328 4.26 13.45 1.69
#